data_AF-A0A2N1FC18-F1
#
_entry.id   AF-A0A2N1FC18-F1
#
_cell.length_a   1.000
_cell.length_b   1.000
_cell.length_c   1.000
_cell.angle_alpha   90.00
_cell.angle_beta   90.00
_cell.angle_gamma   90.00
#
_symmetry.space_group_name_H-M   'P 1'
#
loop_
_entity.id
_entity.type
_entity.pdbx_description
1 polymer ?
#
loop_
_entity_poly.entity_id
_entity_poly.type
_entity_poly.pdbx_seq_one_letter_code
_entity_poly.pdbx_strand_id
1 'polypeptide(L)'
;MKTEKKKQKVIVKNYKGTQSDAARYFKRDSLKMVEKGYYPTIQNWSPGSYGCGSFILALLLCFILIGILVFIYMLIVKPDGTLSVTYELKKENKEIVENKTKKLKEKECPECAEMVKEKAKICRFCRHEFIN
;
A
#
# COMPACT_ATOMS: atom_id res chain seq x y z
N MET A 1 8.84 1.30 -30.17
CA MET A 1 8.43 0.27 -29.17
C MET A 1 8.10 0.97 -27.86
N LYS A 2 6.83 1.07 -27.46
CA LYS A 2 6.44 1.67 -26.17
C LYS A 2 6.37 0.55 -25.13
N THR A 3 7.29 0.55 -24.18
CA THR A 3 7.34 -0.43 -23.11
C THR A 3 6.20 -0.13 -22.12
N GLU A 4 5.14 -0.93 -22.15
CA GLU A 4 4.06 -0.84 -21.16
C GLU A 4 4.59 -1.28 -19.79
N LYS A 5 4.89 -0.31 -18.91
CA LYS A 5 5.27 -0.59 -17.52
C LYS A 5 4.05 -1.13 -16.76
N LYS A 6 4.06 -2.43 -16.47
CA LYS A 6 3.07 -3.11 -15.63
C LYS A 6 2.99 -2.42 -14.25
N LYS A 7 1.80 -1.95 -13.87
CA LYS A 7 1.56 -1.32 -12.55
C LYS A 7 1.84 -2.34 -11.45
N GLN A 8 2.67 -1.97 -10.47
CA GLN A 8 3.02 -2.82 -9.34
C GLN A 8 1.87 -2.87 -8.33
N LYS A 9 1.57 -4.05 -7.76
CA LYS A 9 0.50 -4.21 -6.77
C LYS A 9 0.86 -3.53 -5.44
N VAL A 10 2.14 -3.53 -5.08
CA VAL A 10 2.66 -2.98 -3.84
C VAL A 10 3.83 -2.06 -4.20
N ILE A 11 3.88 -0.89 -3.57
CA ILE A 11 4.97 0.08 -3.73
C ILE A 11 5.35 0.63 -2.36
N VAL A 12 6.64 0.83 -2.14
CA VAL A 12 7.15 1.42 -0.90
C VAL A 12 7.68 2.81 -1.20
N LYS A 13 7.27 3.80 -0.42
CA LYS A 13 7.81 5.16 -0.48
C LYS A 13 8.49 5.52 0.83
N ASN A 14 9.60 6.23 0.71
CA ASN A 14 10.41 6.68 1.82
C ASN A 14 10.38 8.21 1.88
N TYR A 15 10.08 8.77 3.04
CA TYR A 15 10.05 10.21 3.30
C TYR A 15 11.13 10.53 4.32
N LYS A 16 12.17 11.25 3.89
CA LYS A 16 13.30 11.66 4.75
C LYS A 16 13.01 12.98 5.45
N GLY A 17 13.62 13.17 6.62
CA GLY A 17 13.60 14.42 7.37
C GLY A 17 13.39 14.17 8.85
N THR A 18 12.94 15.20 9.56
CA THR A 18 12.40 15.05 10.91
C THR A 18 11.09 14.25 10.86
N GLN A 19 10.66 13.70 12.00
CA GLN A 19 9.41 12.93 12.07
C GLN A 19 8.19 13.77 11.62
N SER A 20 8.16 15.05 11.99
CA SER A 20 7.09 15.98 11.61
C SER A 20 7.13 16.33 10.12
N ASP A 21 8.30 16.58 9.56
CA ASP A 21 8.46 16.90 8.14
C ASP A 21 8.13 15.69 7.26
N ALA A 22 8.63 14.52 7.62
CA ALA A 22 8.33 13.27 6.92
C ALA A 22 6.82 12.97 6.94
N ALA A 23 6.14 13.19 8.06
CA ALA A 23 4.68 13.07 8.16
C ALA A 23 3.95 14.08 7.27
N ARG A 24 4.43 15.33 7.20
CA ARG A 24 3.88 16.36 6.31
C ARG A 24 4.03 15.98 4.84
N TYR A 25 5.21 15.48 4.44
CA TYR A 25 5.45 15.02 3.08
C TYR A 25 4.60 13.81 2.72
N PHE A 26 4.49 12.84 3.63
CA PHE A 26 3.59 11.69 3.49
C PHE A 26 2.15 12.16 3.29
N LYS A 27 1.63 13.04 4.15
CA LYS A 27 0.24 13.53 4.04
C LYS A 27 -0.03 14.12 2.65
N ARG A 28 0.85 14.99 2.15
CA ARG A 28 0.72 15.61 0.83
C ARG A 28 0.82 14.61 -0.32
N ASP A 29 1.74 13.65 -0.22
CA ASP A 29 1.97 12.67 -1.28
C ASP A 29 0.88 11.58 -1.29
N SER A 30 0.36 11.18 -0.13
CA SER A 30 -0.69 10.16 0.00
C SER A 30 -1.94 10.52 -0.81
N LEU A 31 -2.33 11.80 -0.85
CA LEU A 31 -3.46 12.27 -1.67
C LEU A 31 -3.26 11.97 -3.15
N LYS A 32 -2.04 12.21 -3.68
CA LYS A 32 -1.67 11.90 -5.07
C LYS A 32 -1.58 10.40 -5.34
N MET A 33 -1.36 9.60 -4.30
CA MET A 33 -1.32 8.14 -4.39
C MET A 33 -2.73 7.55 -4.44
N VAL A 34 -3.69 8.13 -3.72
CA VAL A 34 -5.10 7.75 -3.78
C VAL A 34 -5.66 7.97 -5.18
N GLU A 35 -5.33 9.08 -5.85
CA GLU A 35 -5.70 9.33 -7.26
C GLU A 35 -5.22 8.22 -8.21
N LYS A 36 -4.12 7.54 -7.85
CA LYS A 36 -3.55 6.41 -8.60
C LYS A 36 -4.10 5.05 -8.16
N GLY A 37 -5.04 5.02 -7.21
CA GLY A 37 -5.65 3.82 -6.63
C GLY A 37 -4.81 3.15 -5.54
N TYR A 38 -3.75 3.79 -5.06
CA TYR A 38 -2.86 3.26 -4.03
C TYR A 38 -3.23 3.79 -2.64
N TYR A 39 -3.33 2.88 -1.68
CA TYR A 39 -3.69 3.21 -0.29
C TYR A 39 -2.58 2.74 0.66
N PRO A 40 -2.22 3.54 1.66
CA PRO A 40 -1.18 3.17 2.62
C PRO A 40 -1.69 2.03 3.52
N THR A 41 -0.89 0.98 3.69
CA THR A 41 -1.21 -0.18 4.53
C THR A 41 -0.29 -0.30 5.74
N ILE A 42 1.00 -0.03 5.56
CA ILE A 42 2.01 -0.16 6.62
C ILE A 42 2.82 1.15 6.67
N GLN A 43 3.10 1.63 7.87
CA GLN A 43 3.97 2.77 8.13
C GLN A 43 5.02 2.38 9.17
N ASN A 44 6.28 2.69 8.91
CA ASN A 44 7.37 2.44 9.83
C ASN A 44 8.31 3.64 9.88
N TRP A 45 8.64 4.09 11.10
CA TRP A 45 9.60 5.17 11.31
C TRP A 45 10.97 4.58 11.68
N SER A 46 12.00 4.93 10.93
CA SER A 46 13.38 4.62 11.26
C SER A 46 14.11 5.92 11.64
N PRO A 47 14.56 6.09 12.90
CA PRO A 47 15.35 7.26 13.28
C PRO A 47 16.68 7.29 12.53
N GLY A 48 17.19 8.49 12.25
CA GLY A 48 18.49 8.64 11.62
C GLY A 48 19.61 8.16 12.54
N SER A 49 20.66 7.62 11.94
CA SER A 49 21.86 7.19 12.64
C SER A 49 23.10 7.71 11.94
N TYR A 50 24.11 8.06 12.73
CA TYR A 50 25.44 8.31 12.22
C TYR A 50 26.07 7.03 11.67
N GLY A 51 26.78 7.14 10.54
CA GLY A 51 27.47 6.01 9.94
C GLY A 51 28.77 5.65 10.67
N CYS A 52 29.34 4.50 10.35
CA CYS A 52 30.62 4.06 10.90
C CYS A 52 31.77 5.03 10.60
N GLY A 53 31.75 5.69 9.43
CA GLY A 53 32.78 6.67 9.06
C GLY A 53 32.85 7.88 9.99
N SER A 54 31.69 8.39 10.44
CA SER A 54 31.65 9.52 11.37
C SER A 54 32.17 9.15 12.77
N PHE A 55 32.03 7.89 13.18
CA PHE A 55 32.59 7.40 14.44
C PHE A 55 34.13 7.32 14.39
N ILE A 56 34.68 6.77 13.30
CA ILE A 56 36.14 6.70 13.09
C ILE A 56 36.75 8.10 13.04
N LEU A 57 36.09 9.04 12.34
CA LEU A 57 36.53 10.42 12.25
C LEU A 57 36.53 11.10 13.63
N ALA A 58 35.47 10.92 14.43
CA ALA A 58 35.40 11.45 15.78
C ALA A 58 36.51 10.89 16.68
N LEU A 59 36.81 9.58 16.56
CA LEU A 59 37.92 8.95 17.27
C LEU A 59 39.30 9.50 16.86
N LEU A 60 39.54 9.71 15.56
CA LEU A 60 40.78 10.33 15.08
C LEU A 60 40.94 11.77 15.59
N LEU A 61 39.85 12.53 15.67
CA LEU A 61 39.87 13.90 16.21
C LEU A 61 40.01 13.94 17.73
N CYS A 62 39.83 12.81 18.42
CA CYS A 62 39.84 12.71 19.87
C CYS A 62 41.23 13.00 20.47
N PHE A 63 42.30 12.77 19.69
CA PHE A 63 43.67 13.12 20.07
C PHE A 63 43.89 14.62 20.33
N ILE A 64 42.97 15.49 19.87
CA ILE A 64 43.08 16.95 19.97
C ILE A 64 42.09 17.52 21.02
N LEU A 65 41.46 16.69 21.88
CA LEU A 65 40.31 17.04 22.76
C LEU A 65 39.04 17.49 22.01
N ILE A 66 39.18 18.09 20.81
CA ILE A 66 38.11 18.51 19.90
C ILE A 66 37.21 17.33 19.52
N GLY A 67 37.77 16.14 19.34
CA GLY A 67 36.97 14.94 19.05
C GLY A 67 35.99 14.57 20.16
N ILE A 68 36.29 14.86 21.44
CA ILE A 68 35.36 14.61 22.55
C ILE A 68 34.12 15.50 22.41
N LEU A 69 34.28 16.77 22.04
CA LEU A 69 33.15 17.68 21.82
C LEU A 69 32.28 17.24 20.64
N VAL A 70 32.90 16.83 19.53
CA VAL A 70 32.19 16.28 18.36
C VAL A 70 31.45 15.00 18.72
N PHE A 71 32.07 14.13 19.52
CA PHE A 71 31.47 12.89 19.97
C PHE A 71 30.24 13.12 20.86
N ILE A 72 30.33 14.03 21.83
CA ILE A 72 29.18 14.44 22.66
C ILE A 72 28.06 15.02 21.80
N TYR A 73 28.38 15.88 20.83
CA TYR A 73 27.40 16.44 19.92
C TYR A 73 26.62 15.34 19.16
N MET A 74 27.31 14.33 18.63
CA MET A 74 26.69 13.22 17.92
C MET A 74 25.82 12.31 18.82
N LEU A 75 26.06 12.30 20.13
CA LEU A 75 25.19 11.58 21.07
C LEU A 75 23.91 12.35 21.38
N ILE A 76 23.95 13.68 21.32
CA ILE A 76 22.81 14.56 21.64
C ILE A 76 21.93 14.78 20.40
N VAL A 77 22.55 15.12 19.27
CA VAL A 77 21.84 15.44 18.04
C VAL A 77 21.80 14.21 17.15
N LYS A 78 20.63 13.64 16.89
CA LYS A 78 20.49 12.57 15.88
C LYS A 78 20.22 13.17 14.50
N PRO A 79 20.75 12.59 13.42
CA PRO A 79 20.44 13.03 12.07
C PRO A 79 19.00 12.68 11.69
N ASP A 80 18.55 13.23 10.56
CA ASP A 80 17.22 12.98 10.03
C ASP A 80 16.92 11.50 9.80
N GLY A 81 15.69 11.12 10.16
CA GLY A 81 15.16 9.77 9.97
C GLY A 81 14.49 9.58 8.63
N THR A 82 13.82 8.44 8.49
CA THR A 82 13.05 8.09 7.31
C THR A 82 11.74 7.41 7.72
N LEU A 83 10.63 7.93 7.20
CA LEU A 83 9.32 7.31 7.27
C LEU A 83 9.12 6.43 6.02
N SER A 84 9.04 5.12 6.21
CA SER A 84 8.74 4.17 5.14
C SER A 84 7.25 3.83 5.15
N VAL A 85 6.58 4.06 4.03
CA VAL A 85 5.15 3.76 3.86
C VAL A 85 4.96 2.79 2.71
N THR A 86 4.35 1.66 3.01
CA THR A 86 3.91 0.69 2.01
C THR A 86 2.52 1.07 1.54
N TYR A 87 2.36 1.16 0.23
CA TYR A 87 1.09 1.37 -0.42
C TYR A 87 0.71 0.15 -1.24
N GLU A 88 -0.59 -0.16 -1.24
CA GLU A 88 -1.15 -1.23 -2.03
C GLU A 88 -2.18 -0.68 -3.00
N LEU A 89 -2.13 -1.18 -4.24
CA LEU A 89 -3.11 -0.87 -5.26
C LEU A 89 -4.43 -1.56 -4.87
N LYS A 90 -5.39 -0.78 -4.41
CA LYS A 90 -6.76 -1.25 -4.23
C LYS A 90 -7.37 -1.30 -5.63
N LYS A 91 -7.19 -2.43 -6.33
CA LYS A 91 -7.99 -2.71 -7.52
C LYS A 91 -9.43 -2.64 -7.07
N GLU A 92 -10.13 -1.58 -7.44
CA GLU A 92 -11.58 -1.60 -7.31
C GLU A 92 -12.06 -2.87 -8.01
N ASN A 93 -13.03 -3.50 -7.37
CA ASN A 93 -13.60 -4.80 -7.65
C ASN A 93 -14.23 -4.90 -9.06
N LYS A 94 -13.74 -4.26 -10.13
CA LYS A 94 -14.31 -4.41 -11.47
C LYS A 94 -14.29 -5.87 -11.92
N GLU A 95 -13.18 -6.60 -11.76
CA GLU A 95 -13.14 -8.04 -12.10
C GLU A 95 -14.04 -8.91 -11.19
N ILE A 96 -14.23 -8.53 -9.92
CA ILE A 96 -15.09 -9.28 -8.98
C ILE A 96 -16.56 -8.94 -9.20
N VAL A 97 -16.90 -7.68 -9.47
CA VAL A 97 -18.26 -7.23 -9.78
C VAL A 97 -18.68 -7.78 -11.14
N GLU A 98 -17.84 -7.73 -12.16
CA GLU A 98 -18.18 -8.29 -13.49
C GLU A 98 -18.35 -9.81 -13.43
N ASN A 99 -17.48 -10.54 -12.71
CA ASN A 99 -17.66 -11.98 -12.50
C ASN A 99 -18.86 -12.31 -11.59
N LYS A 100 -19.17 -11.49 -10.60
CA LYS A 100 -20.32 -11.67 -9.71
C LYS A 100 -21.62 -11.40 -10.48
N THR A 101 -21.70 -10.32 -11.25
CA THR A 101 -22.85 -10.00 -12.11
C THR A 101 -23.04 -11.05 -13.22
N LYS A 102 -21.97 -11.57 -13.81
CA LYS A 102 -22.03 -12.67 -14.79
C LYS A 102 -22.43 -14.01 -14.15
N LYS A 103 -22.20 -14.20 -12.84
CA LYS A 103 -22.56 -15.41 -12.08
C LYS A 103 -23.98 -15.36 -11.49
N LEU A 104 -24.56 -14.17 -11.30
CA LEU A 104 -25.89 -13.94 -10.72
C LEU A 104 -26.97 -13.57 -11.76
N LYS A 105 -26.87 -14.06 -13.00
CA LYS A 105 -28.03 -13.97 -13.90
C LYS A 105 -29.13 -14.90 -13.40
N GLU A 106 -30.30 -14.33 -13.15
CA GLU A 106 -31.50 -15.01 -12.66
C GLU A 106 -32.63 -14.86 -13.70
N LYS A 107 -33.54 -15.83 -13.73
CA LYS A 107 -34.75 -15.88 -14.55
C LYS A 107 -35.93 -16.26 -13.66
N GLU A 108 -37.13 -15.80 -14.02
CA GLU A 108 -38.36 -16.15 -13.32
C GLU A 108 -38.88 -17.52 -13.80
N CYS A 109 -39.41 -18.35 -12.89
CA CYS A 109 -40.05 -19.61 -13.23
C CYS A 109 -41.51 -19.40 -13.66
N PRO A 110 -41.95 -19.88 -14.83
CA PRO A 110 -43.31 -19.63 -15.33
C PRO A 110 -44.43 -20.35 -14.56
N GLU A 111 -44.11 -21.40 -13.79
CA GLU A 111 -45.11 -22.14 -13.01
C GLU A 111 -45.31 -21.61 -11.59
N CYS A 112 -44.24 -21.16 -10.92
CA CYS A 112 -44.29 -20.77 -9.52
C CYS A 112 -43.83 -19.34 -9.24
N ALA A 113 -43.51 -18.56 -10.28
CA ALA A 113 -43.08 -17.16 -10.22
C ALA A 113 -41.82 -16.88 -9.36
N GLU A 114 -41.08 -17.93 -9.00
CA GLU A 114 -39.90 -17.80 -8.13
C GLU A 114 -38.64 -17.51 -8.96
N MET A 115 -37.69 -16.77 -8.37
CA MET A 115 -36.44 -16.42 -9.03
C MET A 115 -35.44 -17.58 -8.98
N VAL A 116 -35.02 -18.05 -10.16
CA VAL A 116 -34.10 -19.18 -10.31
C VAL A 116 -32.89 -18.74 -11.13
N LYS A 117 -31.72 -19.34 -10.89
CA LYS A 117 -30.52 -19.08 -11.70
C LYS A 117 -30.82 -19.33 -13.18
N GLU A 118 -30.37 -18.45 -14.07
CA GLU A 118 -30.60 -18.53 -15.51
C GLU A 118 -30.17 -19.90 -16.09
N LYS A 119 -29.04 -20.43 -15.60
CA LYS A 119 -28.46 -21.73 -15.98
C LYS A 119 -29.20 -22.96 -15.41
N ALA A 120 -30.24 -22.78 -14.60
CA ALA A 120 -30.97 -23.91 -14.03
C ALA A 120 -31.78 -24.64 -15.11
N LYS A 121 -31.58 -25.96 -15.20
CA LYS A 121 -32.39 -26.86 -16.02
C LYS A 121 -33.71 -27.24 -15.36
N ILE A 122 -33.75 -27.21 -14.03
CA ILE A 122 -34.92 -27.59 -13.23
C ILE A 122 -35.14 -26.53 -12.14
N CYS A 123 -36.38 -26.12 -11.92
CA CYS A 123 -36.75 -25.21 -10.84
C CYS A 123 -36.56 -25.89 -9.48
N ARG A 124 -35.88 -25.23 -8.54
CA ARG A 124 -35.68 -25.76 -7.18
C ARG A 124 -36.98 -25.89 -6.38
N PHE A 125 -38.00 -25.09 -6.70
CA PHE A 125 -39.22 -24.95 -5.91
C PHE A 125 -40.34 -25.85 -6.42
N CYS A 126 -40.72 -25.72 -7.70
CA CYS A 126 -41.80 -26.54 -8.30
C CYS A 126 -41.32 -27.75 -9.11
N ARG A 127 -40.00 -27.92 -9.31
CA ARG A 127 -39.41 -28.97 -10.16
C ARG A 127 -39.80 -28.90 -11.65
N HIS A 128 -40.34 -27.77 -12.13
CA HIS A 128 -40.51 -27.50 -13.55
C HIS A 128 -39.19 -27.65 -14.31
N GLU A 129 -39.22 -28.39 -15.42
CA GLU A 129 -38.06 -28.54 -16.31
C GLU A 129 -38.07 -27.43 -17.35
N PHE A 130 -37.02 -26.61 -17.33
CA PHE A 130 -36.80 -25.59 -18.35
C PHE A 130 -36.27 -26.28 -19.61
N ILE A 131 -37.17 -26.82 -20.43
CA ILE A 131 -36.84 -27.37 -21.74
C ILE A 131 -36.43 -26.18 -22.62
N ASN A 132 -35.19 -26.25 -23.12
CA ASN A 132 -34.49 -25.16 -23.77
C ASN A 132 -34.85 -25.05 -25.25
#